data_AF-A0A7Y4Y8V6-F1
#
_entry.id   AF-A0A7Y4Y8V6-F1
#
_cell.length_a   1.000
_cell.length_b   1.000
_cell.length_c   1.000
_cell.angle_alpha   90.00
_cell.angle_beta   90.00
_cell.angle_gamma   90.00
#
_symmetry.space_group_name_H-M   'P 1'
#
loop_
_entity.id
_entity.type
_entity.pdbx_description
1 polymer ?
#
loop_
_entity_poly.entity_id
_entity_poly.type
_entity_poly.pdbx_seq_one_letter_code
_entity_poly.pdbx_strand_id
1 'polypeptide(L)'
;MRIFTCILMLLSTICFGQKKQVQKIASTVSIERLKKNLYYLASEQLEGRVMGSRGDSLASDYIVNCFKENNLAAPYKNGTSYFQTVNTYKKNLLQSEFIIEKKNLKIGMAGLL
;
A
#
# COMPACT_ATOMS: atom_id res chain seq x y z
N MET A 1 -46.18 8.16 -37.56
CA MET A 1 -45.68 6.90 -36.94
C MET A 1 -44.22 6.57 -37.29
N ARG A 2 -43.72 6.90 -38.49
CA ARG A 2 -42.32 6.68 -38.89
C ARG A 2 -41.25 7.40 -38.04
N ILE A 3 -41.53 8.61 -37.54
CA ILE A 3 -40.55 9.38 -36.73
C ILE A 3 -40.37 8.79 -35.32
N PHE A 4 -41.46 8.24 -34.75
CA PHE A 4 -41.48 7.67 -33.41
C PHE A 4 -40.71 6.35 -33.36
N THR A 5 -40.80 5.55 -34.43
CA THR A 5 -40.01 4.33 -34.60
C THR A 5 -38.51 4.62 -34.74
N CYS A 6 -38.12 5.73 -35.37
CA CYS A 6 -36.71 6.13 -35.47
C CYS A 6 -36.15 6.54 -34.10
N ILE A 7 -36.90 7.31 -33.31
CA ILE A 7 -36.50 7.74 -31.95
C ILE A 7 -36.34 6.54 -31.01
N LEU A 8 -37.22 5.54 -31.12
CA LEU A 8 -37.15 4.32 -30.33
C LEU A 8 -35.91 3.46 -30.68
N MET A 9 -35.49 3.46 -31.95
CA MET A 9 -34.31 2.73 -32.42
C MET A 9 -32.99 3.40 -31.95
N LEU A 10 -32.94 4.73 -31.94
CA LEU A 10 -31.82 5.53 -31.43
C LEU A 10 -31.59 5.34 -29.92
N LEU A 11 -32.66 5.22 -29.13
CA LEU A 11 -32.58 5.08 -27.66
C LEU A 11 -31.96 3.74 -27.22
N SER A 12 -32.02 2.69 -28.05
CA SER A 12 -31.44 1.37 -27.74
C SER A 12 -29.91 1.35 -27.73
N THR A 13 -29.26 2.33 -28.37
CA THR A 13 -27.78 2.36 -28.51
C THR A 13 -27.05 2.84 -27.27
N ILE A 14 -27.76 3.34 -26.25
CA ILE A 14 -27.18 3.88 -25.01
C ILE A 14 -26.84 2.75 -24.00
N CYS A 15 -27.23 1.50 -24.29
CA CYS A 15 -27.01 0.35 -23.40
C CYS A 15 -25.72 -0.43 -23.73
N PHE A 16 -24.57 0.25 -23.79
CA PHE A 16 -23.26 -0.42 -23.76
C PHE A 16 -22.54 -0.06 -22.44
N GLY A 17 -22.94 -0.72 -21.34
CA GLY A 17 -22.23 -0.65 -20.06
C GLY A 17 -20.89 -1.40 -20.14
N GLN A 18 -19.78 -0.68 -20.28
CA GLN A 18 -18.46 -1.26 -20.54
C GLN A 18 -17.87 -1.96 -19.31
N LYS A 19 -17.87 -3.31 -19.30
CA LYS A 19 -17.11 -4.16 -18.34
C LYS A 19 -15.71 -4.56 -18.84
N LYS A 20 -15.36 -4.30 -20.11
CA LYS A 20 -14.15 -4.85 -20.77
C LYS A 20 -12.83 -4.43 -20.11
N GLN A 21 -12.79 -3.27 -19.46
CA GLN A 21 -11.57 -2.74 -18.84
C GLN A 21 -11.13 -3.56 -17.61
N VAL A 22 -12.08 -3.95 -16.76
CA VAL A 22 -11.81 -4.72 -15.54
C VAL A 22 -11.22 -6.09 -15.87
N GLN A 23 -11.77 -6.76 -16.88
CA GLN A 23 -11.30 -8.08 -17.31
C GLN A 23 -9.87 -8.05 -17.87
N LYS A 24 -9.51 -6.96 -18.56
CA LYS A 24 -8.14 -6.73 -19.04
C LYS A 24 -7.17 -6.52 -17.88
N ILE A 25 -7.53 -5.73 -16.88
CA ILE A 25 -6.69 -5.51 -15.69
C ILE A 25 -6.53 -6.81 -14.90
N ALA A 26 -7.61 -7.58 -14.70
CA ALA A 26 -7.56 -8.86 -14.00
C ALA A 26 -6.59 -9.85 -14.66
N SER A 27 -6.52 -9.86 -16.00
CA SER A 27 -5.58 -10.71 -16.74
C SER A 27 -4.11 -10.32 -16.58
N THR A 28 -3.80 -9.10 -16.14
CA THR A 28 -2.42 -8.65 -15.90
C THR A 28 -1.88 -9.02 -14.52
N VAL A 29 -2.70 -9.60 -13.64
CA VAL A 29 -2.28 -10.00 -12.29
C VAL A 29 -1.39 -11.24 -12.38
N SER A 30 -0.13 -11.11 -11.94
CA SER A 30 0.82 -12.23 -11.85
C SER A 30 0.96 -12.70 -10.39
N ILE A 31 0.67 -13.99 -10.16
CA ILE A 31 0.84 -14.65 -8.85
C ILE A 31 2.30 -14.61 -8.41
N GLU A 32 3.23 -14.79 -9.35
CA GLU A 32 4.67 -14.76 -9.07
C GLU A 32 5.10 -13.38 -8.55
N ARG A 33 4.70 -12.31 -9.24
CA ARG A 33 5.00 -10.94 -8.82
C ARG A 33 4.38 -10.62 -7.47
N LEU A 34 3.15 -11.08 -7.22
CA LEU A 34 2.50 -10.93 -5.92
C LEU A 34 3.30 -11.62 -4.80
N LYS A 35 3.70 -12.87 -5.01
CA LYS A 35 4.51 -13.63 -4.04
C LYS A 35 5.85 -12.96 -3.77
N LYS A 36 6.57 -12.52 -4.82
CA LYS A 36 7.85 -11.81 -4.68
C LYS A 36 7.72 -10.59 -3.77
N ASN A 37 6.70 -9.75 -4.01
CA ASN A 37 6.47 -8.55 -3.22
C ASN A 37 6.10 -8.89 -1.78
N LEU A 38 5.22 -9.88 -1.58
CA LEU A 38 4.80 -10.33 -0.26
C LEU A 38 5.98 -10.85 0.56
N TYR A 39 6.79 -11.75 -0.01
CA TYR A 39 7.92 -12.35 0.70
C TYR A 39 9.00 -11.33 1.03
N TYR A 40 9.28 -10.37 0.14
CA TYR A 40 10.23 -9.32 0.45
C TYR A 40 9.73 -8.44 1.62
N LEU A 41 8.48 -7.99 1.57
CA LEU A 41 7.90 -7.11 2.61
C LEU A 41 7.69 -7.82 3.96
N ALA A 42 7.67 -9.16 3.97
CA ALA A 42 7.61 -9.99 5.17
C ALA A 42 8.97 -10.60 5.53
N SER A 43 10.05 -10.24 4.83
CA SER A 43 11.37 -10.83 5.07
C SER A 43 12.01 -10.30 6.35
N GLU A 44 12.88 -11.12 6.93
CA GLU A 44 13.68 -10.76 8.10
C GLU A 44 14.56 -9.53 7.86
N GLN A 45 14.92 -9.25 6.60
CA GLN A 45 15.75 -8.09 6.23
C GLN A 45 15.12 -6.75 6.61
N LEU A 46 13.79 -6.70 6.70
CA LEU A 46 13.09 -5.50 7.13
C LEU A 46 13.08 -5.40 8.66
N GLU A 47 13.23 -6.49 9.41
CA GLU A 47 13.21 -6.50 10.88
C GLU A 47 11.91 -5.89 11.50
N GLY A 48 10.89 -5.65 10.69
CA GLY A 48 9.69 -4.88 11.04
C GLY A 48 9.46 -3.68 10.11
N ARG A 49 8.35 -2.97 10.27
CA ARG A 49 8.06 -1.74 9.49
C ARG A 49 7.46 -0.66 10.39
N VAL A 50 7.94 -0.59 11.62
CA VAL A 50 7.50 0.46 12.53
C VAL A 50 8.07 1.79 12.06
N MET A 51 7.24 2.81 12.10
CA MET A 51 7.54 4.11 11.53
C MET A 51 8.87 4.67 12.04
N GLY A 52 9.77 5.05 11.13
CA GLY A 52 11.10 5.55 11.44
C GLY A 52 12.14 4.48 11.81
N SER A 53 11.78 3.20 11.77
CA SER A 53 12.73 2.08 11.87
C SER A 53 13.52 1.90 10.58
N ARG A 54 14.59 1.09 10.64
CA ARG A 54 15.36 0.70 9.45
C ARG A 54 14.48 0.02 8.40
N GLY A 55 13.61 -0.88 8.83
CA GLY A 55 12.70 -1.62 7.97
C GLY A 55 11.68 -0.75 7.24
N ASP A 56 11.20 0.31 7.89
CA ASP A 56 10.30 1.29 7.29
C ASP A 56 10.96 2.02 6.10
N SER A 57 12.20 2.48 6.26
CA SER A 57 12.97 3.08 5.17
C SER A 57 13.20 2.10 4.02
N LEU A 58 13.62 0.87 4.31
CA LEU A 58 13.85 -0.16 3.28
C LEU A 58 12.57 -0.54 2.53
N ALA A 59 11.45 -0.65 3.23
CA ALA A 59 10.16 -0.92 2.62
C ALA A 59 9.71 0.24 1.73
N SER A 60 9.93 1.48 2.19
CA SER A 60 9.59 2.69 1.44
C SER A 60 10.39 2.76 0.14
N ASP A 61 11.71 2.55 0.19
CA ASP A 61 12.57 2.53 -1.00
C ASP A 61 12.18 1.43 -1.98
N TYR A 62 11.82 0.25 -1.47
CA TYR A 62 11.33 -0.85 -2.29
C TYR A 62 10.05 -0.48 -3.06
N ILE A 63 9.09 0.17 -2.40
CA ILE A 63 7.85 0.63 -3.03
C ILE A 63 8.14 1.72 -4.08
N VAL A 64 9.05 2.65 -3.78
CA VAL A 64 9.48 3.68 -4.75
C VAL A 64 10.08 3.05 -6.01
N ASN A 65 10.93 2.03 -5.85
CA ASN A 65 11.49 1.31 -6.99
C ASN A 65 10.40 0.58 -7.78
N CYS A 66 9.44 -0.06 -7.11
CA CYS A 66 8.27 -0.62 -7.77
C CYS A 66 7.51 0.44 -8.59
N PHE A 67 7.33 1.66 -8.08
CA PHE A 67 6.67 2.73 -8.85
C PHE A 67 7.47 3.13 -10.09
N LYS A 68 8.78 3.32 -9.94
CA LYS A 68 9.67 3.64 -11.06
C LYS A 68 9.69 2.54 -12.13
N GLU A 69 9.76 1.27 -11.73
CA GLU A 69 9.73 0.11 -12.64
C GLU A 69 8.43 0.05 -13.46
N ASN A 70 7.32 0.56 -12.92
CA ASN A 70 6.03 0.62 -13.61
C ASN A 70 5.78 1.98 -14.29
N ASN A 71 6.81 2.83 -14.40
CA ASN A 71 6.76 4.15 -15.03
C ASN A 71 5.67 5.08 -14.45
N LEU A 72 5.41 4.97 -13.14
CA LEU A 72 4.46 5.84 -12.46
C LEU A 72 5.10 7.20 -12.19
N ALA A 73 4.38 8.29 -12.50
CA ALA A 73 4.82 9.64 -12.17
C ALA A 73 4.81 9.86 -10.65
N ALA A 74 5.80 10.59 -10.15
CA ALA A 74 5.87 10.87 -8.71
C ALA A 74 4.72 11.81 -8.29
N PRO A 75 3.93 11.48 -7.26
CA PRO A 75 2.72 12.25 -6.94
C PRO A 75 3.01 13.56 -6.20
N TYR A 76 4.18 13.76 -5.60
CA TYR A 76 4.49 14.92 -4.77
C TYR A 76 5.51 15.86 -5.43
N LYS A 77 5.53 17.11 -4.94
CA LYS A 77 6.50 18.15 -5.35
C LYS A 77 6.59 18.28 -6.87
N ASN A 78 5.45 18.39 -7.56
CA ASN A 78 5.36 18.52 -9.02
C ASN A 78 6.09 17.41 -9.80
N GLY A 79 5.94 16.15 -9.41
CA GLY A 79 6.55 15.04 -10.17
C GLY A 79 7.94 14.62 -9.70
N THR A 80 8.48 15.22 -8.64
CA THR A 80 9.88 14.99 -8.22
C THR A 80 10.03 14.07 -7.01
N SER A 81 8.96 13.85 -6.23
CA SER A 81 9.03 13.06 -5.00
C SER A 81 7.94 12.00 -4.92
N TYR A 82 8.33 10.79 -4.51
CA TYR A 82 7.41 9.70 -4.16
C TYR A 82 7.08 9.66 -2.67
N PHE A 83 7.79 10.44 -1.85
CA PHE A 83 7.64 10.43 -0.40
C PHE A 83 6.64 11.47 0.08
N GLN A 84 5.79 11.06 1.02
CA GLN A 84 4.89 11.92 1.77
C GLN A 84 5.51 12.28 3.12
N THR A 85 5.50 13.56 3.47
CA THR A 85 5.87 13.99 4.83
C THR A 85 4.74 13.65 5.80
N VAL A 86 5.09 13.02 6.92
CA VAL A 86 4.16 12.58 7.97
C VAL A 86 4.68 13.05 9.32
N ASN A 87 3.81 13.65 10.13
CA ASN A 87 4.16 14.13 11.46
C ASN A 87 4.09 12.99 12.47
N THR A 88 5.15 12.79 13.25
CA THR A 88 5.20 11.74 14.28
C THR A 88 5.11 12.30 15.68
N TYR A 89 4.46 11.54 16.55
CA TYR A 89 4.44 11.80 17.99
C TYR A 89 4.94 10.54 18.69
N LYS A 90 6.13 10.62 19.28
CA LYS A 90 6.69 9.51 20.05
C LYS A 90 6.14 9.58 21.47
N LYS A 91 5.28 8.64 21.84
CA LYS A 91 4.84 8.49 23.23
C LYS A 91 5.91 7.72 23.99
N ASN A 92 6.66 8.41 24.85
CA ASN A 92 7.53 7.74 25.81
C ASN A 92 6.63 7.13 26.90
N LEU A 93 6.57 5.80 26.94
CA LEU A 93 5.95 5.10 28.06
C LEU A 93 6.90 5.25 29.26
N LEU A 94 6.47 5.98 30.28
CA LEU A 94 7.14 5.95 31.58
C LEU A 94 7.16 4.49 32.04
N GLN A 95 8.35 4.01 32.38
CA GLN A 95 8.68 2.61 32.61
C GLN A 95 7.59 1.85 33.40
N SER A 96 6.93 0.91 32.74
CA SER A 96 5.99 -0.01 33.39
C SER A 96 6.75 -1.20 33.94
N GLU A 97 6.82 -1.32 35.27
CA GLU A 97 7.29 -2.54 35.94
C GLU A 97 6.20 -3.61 35.83
N PHE A 98 6.50 -4.74 35.16
CA PHE A 98 5.60 -5.89 35.13
C PHE A 98 6.00 -6.83 36.27
N ILE A 99 5.24 -6.78 37.38
CA ILE A 99 5.50 -7.60 38.56
C ILE A 99 4.69 -8.89 38.44
N ILE A 100 5.37 -10.01 38.21
CA ILE A 100 4.80 -11.35 38.41
C ILE A 100 5.51 -11.96 39.63
N GLU A 101 4.73 -12.36 40.63
CA GLU A 101 5.22 -13.10 41.81
C GLU A 101 6.51 -12.54 42.46
N LYS A 102 6.53 -11.25 42.82
CA LYS A 102 7.63 -10.56 43.55
C LYS A 102 8.99 -10.50 42.85
N LYS A 103 9.12 -10.97 41.60
CA LYS A 103 10.38 -10.85 40.84
C LYS A 103 10.28 -9.72 39.84
N ASN A 104 11.09 -8.68 40.04
CA ASN A 104 11.21 -7.55 39.11
C ASN A 104 11.89 -8.02 37.82
N LEU A 105 11.10 -8.17 36.75
CA LEU A 105 11.60 -8.39 35.40
C LEU A 105 11.82 -7.02 34.76
N LYS A 106 13.09 -6.63 34.60
CA LYS A 106 13.44 -5.48 33.75
C LYS A 106 13.14 -5.88 32.31
N ILE A 107 12.02 -5.44 31.78
CA ILE A 107 11.74 -5.58 30.35
C ILE A 107 12.73 -4.65 29.63
N GLY A 108 13.78 -5.23 29.07
CA GLY A 108 14.61 -4.52 28.11
C GLY A 108 13.71 -4.11 26.96
N MET A 109 13.53 -2.80 26.78
CA MET A 109 12.79 -2.19 25.67
C MET A 109 13.59 -2.38 24.37
N ALA A 110 13.82 -3.62 23.96
CA ALA A 110 14.62 -3.98 22.78
C ALA A 110 13.76 -4.34 21.56
N GLY A 111 12.44 -4.17 21.61
CA GLY A 111 11.60 -4.56 20.47
C GLY A 111 10.13 -4.16 20.54
N LEU A 112 9.77 -3.18 21.36
CA LEU A 112 8.47 -2.53 21.30
C LEU A 112 8.72 -1.09 20.87
N LEU A 113 8.87 -0.92 19.56
CA LEU A 113 8.70 0.26 18.71
C LEU A 113 9.35 -0.12 17.39
#